data_AF-Q3J1X6-F1
#
_entry.id   AF-Q3J1X6-F1
#
_cell.length_a   1.000
_cell.length_b   1.000
_cell.length_c   1.000
_cell.angle_alpha   90.00
_cell.angle_beta   90.00
_cell.angle_gamma   90.00
#
_symmetry.space_group_name_H-M   'P 1'
#
loop_
_entity.id
_entity.type
_entity.pdbx_description
1 polymer ?
#
loop_
_entity_poly.entity_id
_entity_poly.type
_entity_poly.pdbx_seq_one_letter_code
_entity_poly.pdbx_strand_id
1 'polypeptide(L)'
;MSPLLVLSLALPAAAAGALAYVLMRRHRAGAPAAPPALEEQLAALEQRISDRLHDMDWRHASVLDRISATTDSLQSDIDWLTGERMIEQAIQLARKGAEPEAIAGEVGLELEEARAIARLRRH
;
A
#
# COMPACT_ATOMS: atom_id res chain seq x y z
N MET A 1 28.05 -29.39 70.97
CA MET A 1 28.82 -29.04 69.75
C MET A 1 28.18 -27.80 69.15
N SER A 2 28.93 -26.71 69.09
CA SER A 2 28.40 -25.34 68.98
C SER A 2 27.81 -25.06 67.59
N PRO A 3 26.55 -24.60 67.46
CA PRO A 3 25.88 -24.35 66.17
C PRO A 3 26.54 -23.24 65.34
N LEU A 4 27.40 -22.43 65.97
CA LEU A 4 28.14 -21.34 65.32
C LEU A 4 29.24 -21.85 64.36
N LEU A 5 29.81 -23.03 64.60
CA LEU A 5 30.85 -23.60 63.72
C LEU A 5 30.28 -24.18 62.42
N VAL A 6 29.04 -24.69 62.46
CA VAL A 6 28.36 -25.24 61.28
C VAL A 6 27.98 -24.09 60.32
N LEU A 7 27.56 -22.95 60.87
CA LEU A 7 27.23 -21.75 60.09
C LEU A 7 28.48 -21.11 59.43
N SER A 8 29.64 -21.13 60.08
CA SER A 8 30.86 -20.55 59.50
C SER A 8 31.47 -21.41 58.38
N LEU A 9 31.17 -22.71 58.33
CA LEU A 9 31.61 -23.64 57.28
C LEU A 9 30.60 -23.72 56.11
N ALA A 10 29.30 -23.53 56.38
CA ALA A 10 28.27 -23.52 55.34
C ALA A 10 28.35 -22.27 54.44
N LEU A 11 28.73 -21.12 54.99
CA LEU A 11 28.85 -19.86 54.25
C LEU A 11 29.91 -19.89 53.12
N PRO A 12 31.15 -20.36 53.34
CA PRO A 12 32.14 -20.45 52.26
C PRO A 12 31.80 -21.51 51.23
N ALA A 13 31.14 -22.61 51.63
CA ALA A 13 30.70 -23.66 50.70
C ALA A 13 29.60 -23.16 49.75
N ALA A 14 28.62 -22.42 50.26
CA ALA A 14 27.57 -21.81 49.45
C ALA A 14 28.13 -20.72 48.51
N ALA A 15 29.08 -19.91 48.99
CA ALA A 15 29.76 -18.91 48.17
C ALA A 15 30.58 -19.54 47.04
N ALA A 16 31.30 -20.64 47.32
CA ALA A 16 32.04 -21.39 46.30
C ALA A 16 31.10 -22.03 45.26
N GLY A 17 29.96 -22.59 45.68
CA GLY A 17 28.95 -23.13 44.78
C GLY A 17 28.31 -22.07 43.89
N ALA A 18 28.01 -20.89 44.44
CA ALA A 18 27.47 -19.76 43.67
C ALA A 18 28.49 -19.23 42.65
N LEU A 19 29.77 -19.15 43.04
CA LEU A 19 30.85 -18.73 42.14
C LEU A 19 31.04 -19.73 40.99
N ALA A 20 31.06 -21.03 41.30
CA ALA A 20 31.16 -22.10 40.30
C ALA A 20 29.96 -22.09 39.35
N TYR A 21 28.76 -21.86 39.87
CA TYR A 21 27.55 -21.76 39.05
C TYR A 21 27.58 -20.54 38.12
N VAL A 22 28.03 -19.38 38.61
CA VAL A 22 28.19 -18.17 37.79
C VAL A 22 29.25 -18.36 36.70
N LEU A 23 30.37 -19.02 37.03
CA LEU A 23 31.42 -19.33 36.06
C LEU A 23 30.97 -20.35 35.00
N MET A 24 30.25 -21.40 35.40
CA MET A 24 29.63 -22.35 34.46
C MET A 24 28.58 -21.68 33.58
N ARG A 25 27.75 -20.78 34.13
CA ARG A 25 26.76 -20.03 33.36
C ARG A 25 27.45 -19.10 32.37
N ARG A 26 28.55 -18.44 32.75
CA ARG A 26 29.36 -17.61 31.85
C ARG A 26 30.01 -18.42 30.73
N HIS A 27 30.55 -19.60 31.04
CA HIS A 27 31.10 -20.49 30.02
C HIS A 27 30.03 -21.04 29.06
N ARG A 28 28.81 -21.32 29.55
CA ARG A 28 27.69 -21.74 28.68
C ARG A 28 27.07 -20.59 27.89
N ALA A 29 27.09 -19.37 28.42
CA ALA A 29 26.51 -18.20 27.79
C ALA A 29 27.46 -17.47 26.82
N GLY A 30 28.70 -17.95 26.68
CA GLY A 30 29.78 -17.20 26.03
C GLY A 30 30.71 -18.04 25.17
N ALA A 31 30.19 -19.02 24.42
CA ALA A 31 30.85 -19.37 23.18
C ALA A 31 30.47 -18.27 22.18
N PRO A 32 31.41 -17.43 21.68
CA PRO A 32 31.11 -16.59 20.54
C PRO A 32 30.65 -17.53 19.42
N ALA A 33 29.42 -17.35 18.95
CA ALA A 33 28.98 -18.04 17.73
C ALA A 33 30.03 -17.75 16.68
N ALA A 34 30.64 -18.80 16.12
CA ALA A 34 31.53 -18.65 14.98
C ALA A 34 30.78 -17.80 13.94
N PRO A 35 31.44 -16.82 13.29
CA PRO A 35 30.77 -16.03 12.27
C PRO A 35 30.10 -17.01 11.29
N PRO A 36 28.80 -16.83 10.97
CA PRO A 36 28.08 -17.75 10.10
C PRO A 36 28.89 -17.95 8.83
N ALA A 37 28.93 -19.19 8.32
CA ALA A 37 29.71 -19.49 7.13
C ALA A 37 29.32 -18.50 6.03
N LEU A 38 30.28 -18.09 5.20
CA LEU A 38 30.06 -17.07 4.17
C LEU A 38 28.87 -17.43 3.25
N GLU A 39 28.63 -18.73 3.06
CA GLU A 39 27.48 -19.33 2.38
C GLU A 39 26.14 -19.02 3.07
N GLU A 40 26.06 -19.10 4.40
CA GLU A 40 24.84 -18.76 5.16
C GLU A 40 24.56 -17.25 5.09
N GLN A 41 25.60 -16.43 5.08
CA GLN A 41 25.47 -14.98 4.92
C GLN A 41 24.98 -14.61 3.52
N LEU A 42 25.49 -15.29 2.48
CA LEU A 42 25.03 -15.14 1.10
C LEU A 42 23.58 -15.60 0.94
N ALA A 43 23.21 -16.75 1.49
CA ALA A 43 21.84 -17.24 1.46
C ALA A 43 20.87 -16.30 2.19
N ALA A 44 21.27 -15.75 3.33
CA ALA A 44 20.47 -14.76 4.06
C ALA A 44 20.34 -13.44 3.29
N LEU A 45 21.39 -13.01 2.58
CA LEU A 45 21.35 -11.82 1.73
C LEU A 45 20.45 -12.04 0.52
N GLU A 46 20.56 -13.17 -0.15
CA GLU A 46 19.72 -13.55 -1.28
C GLU A 46 18.24 -13.59 -0.89
N GLN A 47 17.92 -14.23 0.24
CA GLN A 47 16.56 -14.24 0.77
C GLN A 47 16.04 -12.83 1.05
N ARG A 48 16.86 -11.98 1.69
CA ARG A 48 16.47 -10.59 1.98
C ARG A 48 16.26 -9.75 0.72
N ILE A 49 17.06 -9.99 -0.32
CA ILE A 49 16.89 -9.31 -1.63
C ILE A 49 15.61 -9.80 -2.29
N SER A 50 15.38 -11.11 -2.34
CA SER A 50 14.16 -11.71 -2.88
C SER A 50 12.90 -11.17 -2.19
N ASP A 51 12.90 -11.14 -0.86
CA ASP A 51 11.77 -10.63 -0.07
C ASP A 51 11.52 -9.13 -0.35
N ARG A 52 12.58 -8.33 -0.49
CA ARG A 52 12.46 -6.90 -0.83
C ARG A 52 11.93 -6.68 -2.24
N LEU A 53 12.41 -7.46 -3.22
CA LEU A 53 11.92 -7.38 -4.59
C LEU A 53 10.43 -7.75 -4.64
N HIS A 54 10.04 -8.82 -3.94
CA HIS A 54 8.65 -9.23 -3.87
C HIS A 54 7.74 -8.17 -3.24
N ASP A 55 8.15 -7.57 -2.12
CA ASP A 55 7.41 -6.45 -1.50
C ASP A 55 7.31 -5.23 -2.43
N MET A 56 8.40 -4.91 -3.14
CA MET A 56 8.42 -3.80 -4.10
C MET A 56 7.49 -4.06 -5.28
N ASP A 57 7.51 -5.26 -5.86
CA ASP A 57 6.63 -5.66 -6.95
C ASP A 57 5.15 -5.63 -6.51
N TRP A 58 4.85 -6.11 -5.31
CA TRP A 58 3.50 -6.07 -4.76
C TRP A 58 3.00 -4.63 -4.53
N ARG A 59 3.86 -3.75 -4.01
CA ARG A 59 3.55 -2.32 -3.88
C ARG A 59 3.38 -1.64 -5.22
N HIS A 60 4.21 -1.95 -6.21
CA HIS A 60 4.05 -1.39 -7.56
C HIS A 60 2.75 -1.85 -8.20
N ALA A 61 2.41 -3.14 -8.10
CA ALA A 61 1.15 -3.67 -8.61
C ALA A 61 -0.06 -2.96 -7.96
N SER A 62 -0.06 -2.80 -6.64
CA SER A 62 -1.15 -2.11 -5.93
C SER A 62 -1.26 -0.61 -6.27
N VAL A 63 -0.13 0.07 -6.49
CA VAL A 63 -0.13 1.47 -6.93
C VAL A 63 -0.68 1.59 -8.36
N LEU A 64 -0.27 0.71 -9.27
CA LEU A 64 -0.78 0.69 -10.64
C LEU A 64 -2.27 0.43 -10.70
N ASP A 65 -2.77 -0.52 -9.91
CA ASP A 65 -4.21 -0.82 -9.80
C ASP A 65 -5.00 0.41 -9.31
N ARG A 66 -4.48 1.10 -8.29
CA ARG A 66 -5.09 2.34 -7.78
C ARG A 66 -5.09 3.46 -8.81
N ILE A 67 -4.00 3.61 -9.56
CA ILE A 67 -3.92 4.60 -10.64
C ILE A 67 -4.95 4.28 -11.71
N SER A 68 -5.05 3.02 -12.15
CA SER A 68 -6.05 2.58 -13.14
C SER A 68 -7.46 2.93 -12.68
N ALA A 69 -7.82 2.54 -11.45
CA ALA A 69 -9.15 2.84 -10.90
C ALA A 69 -9.44 4.34 -10.82
N THR A 70 -8.42 5.14 -10.51
CA THR A 70 -8.56 6.62 -10.47
C THR A 70 -8.71 7.19 -11.87
N THR A 71 -7.96 6.67 -12.85
CA THR A 71 -8.06 7.08 -14.25
C THR A 71 -9.43 6.75 -14.82
N ASP A 72 -9.96 5.55 -14.56
CA ASP A 72 -11.30 5.15 -15.00
C ASP A 72 -12.39 6.06 -14.41
N SER A 73 -12.26 6.41 -13.12
CA SER A 73 -13.17 7.36 -12.47
C SER A 73 -13.09 8.74 -13.11
N LEU A 74 -11.88 9.27 -13.33
CA LEU A 74 -11.69 10.58 -13.95
C LEU A 74 -12.20 10.62 -15.39
N GLN A 75 -12.03 9.52 -16.14
CA GLN A 75 -12.59 9.41 -17.49
C GLN A 75 -14.11 9.46 -17.45
N SER A 76 -14.74 8.72 -16.54
CA SER A 76 -16.20 8.78 -16.35
C SER A 76 -16.69 10.19 -15.97
N ASP A 77 -15.96 10.89 -15.10
CA ASP A 77 -16.30 12.27 -14.70
C ASP A 77 -16.18 13.23 -15.90
N ILE A 78 -15.15 13.07 -16.73
CA ILE A 78 -14.95 13.87 -17.96
C ILE A 78 -16.06 13.59 -18.98
N ASP A 79 -16.41 12.33 -19.19
CA ASP A 79 -17.49 11.94 -20.10
C ASP A 79 -18.83 12.53 -19.64
N TRP A 80 -19.10 12.51 -18.33
CA TRP A 80 -20.27 13.13 -17.74
C TRP A 80 -20.29 14.66 -17.93
N LEU A 81 -19.19 15.35 -17.59
CA LEU A 81 -19.07 16.81 -17.75
C LEU A 81 -19.19 17.22 -19.22
N THR A 82 -18.64 16.42 -20.13
CA THR A 82 -18.72 16.66 -21.57
C THR A 82 -20.15 16.50 -22.06
N GLY A 83 -20.86 15.46 -21.61
CA GLY A 83 -22.29 15.29 -21.88
C GLY A 83 -23.14 16.45 -21.34
N GLU A 84 -22.91 16.88 -20.11
CA GLU A 84 -23.63 18.02 -19.52
C GLU A 84 -23.37 19.32 -20.30
N ARG A 85 -22.11 19.58 -20.66
CA ARG A 85 -21.72 20.75 -21.45
C ARG A 85 -22.34 20.73 -22.85
N MET A 86 -22.33 19.57 -23.51
CA MET A 86 -22.96 19.36 -24.82
C MET A 86 -24.45 19.69 -24.77
N ILE A 87 -25.16 19.13 -23.79
CA ILE A 87 -26.60 19.38 -23.61
C ILE A 87 -26.88 20.87 -23.38
N GLU A 88 -26.10 21.53 -22.50
CA GLU A 88 -26.27 22.96 -22.26
C GLU A 88 -26.02 23.78 -23.54
N GLN A 89 -24.99 23.46 -24.33
CA GLN A 89 -24.75 24.12 -25.62
C GLN A 89 -25.90 23.91 -26.59
N ALA A 90 -26.42 22.68 -26.70
CA ALA A 90 -27.54 22.36 -27.57
C ALA A 90 -28.82 23.12 -27.17
N ILE A 91 -29.10 23.24 -25.87
CA ILE A 91 -30.23 24.01 -25.35
C ILE A 91 -30.06 25.50 -25.69
N GLN A 92 -28.86 26.05 -25.53
CA GLN A 92 -28.58 27.45 -25.86
C GLN A 92 -28.76 27.73 -27.36
N LEU A 93 -28.32 26.82 -28.23
CA LEU A 93 -28.54 26.91 -29.67
C LEU A 93 -30.03 26.81 -30.04
N ALA A 94 -30.76 25.88 -29.41
CA ALA A 94 -32.21 25.75 -29.60
C ALA A 94 -32.97 27.02 -29.17
N ARG A 95 -32.58 27.64 -28.04
CA ARG A 95 -33.14 28.92 -27.57
C ARG A 95 -32.86 30.07 -28.53
N LYS A 96 -31.70 30.07 -29.18
CA LYS A 96 -31.35 31.05 -30.23
C LYS A 96 -32.07 30.79 -31.57
N GLY A 97 -32.83 29.70 -31.68
CA GLY A 97 -33.59 29.36 -32.87
C GLY A 97 -32.81 28.58 -33.93
N ALA A 98 -31.66 27.99 -33.58
CA ALA A 98 -30.93 27.12 -34.49
C ALA A 98 -31.79 25.92 -34.94
N GLU A 99 -31.62 25.51 -36.20
CA GLU A 99 -32.29 24.33 -36.74
C GLU A 99 -31.66 23.04 -36.18
N PRO A 100 -32.43 21.94 -36.04
CA PRO A 100 -31.93 20.68 -35.46
C PRO A 100 -30.67 20.14 -36.14
N GLU A 101 -30.54 20.30 -37.45
CA GLU A 101 -29.37 19.88 -38.21
C GLU A 101 -28.10 20.67 -37.83
N ALA A 102 -28.26 21.97 -37.53
CA ALA A 102 -27.16 22.81 -37.07
C ALA A 102 -26.74 22.45 -35.64
N ILE A 103 -27.70 22.21 -34.75
CA ILE A 103 -27.44 21.78 -33.37
C ILE A 103 -26.70 20.43 -33.35
N ALA A 104 -27.17 19.46 -34.13
CA ALA A 104 -26.54 18.16 -34.27
C ALA A 104 -25.09 18.28 -34.77
N GLY A 105 -24.87 19.09 -35.81
CA GLY A 105 -23.53 19.29 -36.37
C GLY A 105 -22.57 20.08 -35.46
N GLU A 106 -23.06 21.02 -34.68
CA GLU A 106 -22.22 21.90 -33.83
C GLU A 106 -21.86 21.27 -32.49
N VAL A 107 -22.75 20.43 -31.93
CA VAL A 107 -22.56 19.79 -30.63
C VAL A 107 -22.14 18.32 -30.77
N GLY A 108 -22.36 17.69 -31.92
CA GLY A 108 -22.06 16.27 -32.15
C GLY A 108 -23.13 15.32 -31.61
N LEU A 109 -24.38 15.77 -31.52
CA LEU A 109 -25.53 14.94 -31.11
C LEU A 109 -26.18 14.25 -32.31
N GLU A 110 -26.95 13.19 -32.05
CA GLU A 110 -27.78 12.62 -33.11
C GLU A 110 -28.91 13.57 -33.52
N LEU A 111 -29.34 13.48 -34.78
CA LEU A 111 -30.38 14.36 -35.32
C LEU A 111 -31.71 14.22 -34.55
N GLU A 112 -32.03 13.03 -34.05
CA GLU A 112 -33.23 12.81 -33.23
C GLU A 112 -33.15 13.51 -31.87
N GLU A 113 -31.99 13.47 -31.21
CA GLU A 113 -31.72 14.16 -29.95
C GLU A 113 -31.79 15.69 -30.14
N ALA A 114 -31.16 16.19 -31.19
CA ALA A 114 -31.22 17.61 -31.54
C ALA A 114 -32.65 18.08 -31.83
N ARG A 115 -33.48 17.25 -32.49
CA ARG A 115 -34.91 17.53 -32.69
C ARG A 115 -35.68 17.57 -31.37
N ALA A 116 -35.37 16.67 -30.43
CA ALA A 116 -35.98 16.69 -29.11
C ALA A 116 -35.63 17.97 -28.36
N ILE A 117 -34.36 18.39 -28.37
CA ILE A 117 -33.90 19.64 -27.75
C ILE A 117 -34.53 20.86 -28.44
N ALA A 118 -34.63 20.87 -29.77
CA ALA A 118 -35.28 21.95 -30.51
C ALA A 118 -36.78 22.11 -30.18
N ARG A 119 -37.46 21.06 -29.72
CA ARG A 119 -38.85 21.17 -29.23
C ARG A 119 -38.95 21.96 -27.92
N LEU A 120 -37.90 21.98 -27.10
CA LEU A 120 -37.85 22.80 -25.88
C LEU A 120 -37.98 24.30 -26.19
N ARG A 121 -37.69 24.73 -27.42
CA ARG A 121 -37.95 26.11 -27.90
C ARG A 121 -39.43 26.50 -27.88
N ARG A 122 -40.35 25.55 -28.03
CA ARG A 122 -41.81 25.83 -28.07
C ARG A 122 -42.44 25.97 -26.70
N HIS A 123 -41.70 25.70 -25.63
CA HIS A 123 -42.14 25.79 -24.24
C HIS A 123 -41.42 26.94 -23.54
#